data_AF-A0A2H0Q8I7-F1
#
_entry.id   AF-A0A2H0Q8I7-F1
#
_cell.length_a   1.000
_cell.length_b   1.000
_cell.length_c   1.000
_cell.angle_alpha   90.00
_cell.angle_beta   90.00
_cell.angle_gamma   90.00
#
_symmetry.space_group_name_H-M   'P 1'
#
loop_
_entity.id
_entity.type
_entity.pdbx_description
1 polymer ?
#
loop_
_entity_poly.entity_id
_entity_poly.type
_entity_poly.pdbx_seq_one_letter_code
_entity_poly.pdbx_strand_id
1 'polypeptide(L)'
;MNSITKQDSFAKRLWTKFYTVPHAAFMAFDKKIDGGISFFLKHYGKSKFMISMSKRAQVLGIEKLWLKSPKAFVYFFLFYLVRDTILYIILPIYFAGFLGD
;
A
#
# COMPACT_ATOMS: atom_id res chain seq x y z
N MET A 1 -11.87 48.83 -24.56
CA MET A 1 -10.69 47.97 -24.31
C MET A 1 -10.65 47.47 -22.85
N ASN A 2 -11.72 46.80 -22.36
CA ASN A 2 -11.83 46.37 -20.95
C ASN A 2 -12.66 45.07 -20.73
N SER A 3 -13.09 44.37 -21.79
CA SER A 3 -13.89 43.13 -21.68
C SER A 3 -13.07 41.84 -21.84
N ILE A 4 -11.87 41.93 -22.43
CA ILE A 4 -11.03 40.76 -22.78
C ILE A 4 -10.27 40.20 -21.56
N THR A 5 -10.04 41.01 -20.51
CA THR A 5 -9.24 40.59 -19.33
C THR A 5 -10.04 39.87 -18.23
N LYS A 6 -11.38 39.99 -18.20
CA LYS A 6 -12.20 39.35 -17.15
C LYS A 6 -12.45 37.86 -17.42
N GLN A 7 -12.58 37.46 -18.68
CA GLN A 7 -12.92 36.08 -19.07
C GLN A 7 -11.78 35.09 -18.78
N ASP A 8 -10.53 35.51 -18.95
CA ASP A 8 -9.32 34.70 -18.67
C ASP A 8 -9.12 34.39 -17.18
N SER A 9 -9.56 35.29 -16.28
CA SER A 9 -9.44 35.12 -14.83
C SER A 9 -10.36 34.02 -14.27
N PHE A 10 -11.52 33.82 -14.91
CA PHE A 10 -12.53 32.85 -14.48
C PHE A 10 -12.20 31.45 -15.02
N ALA A 11 -11.75 31.36 -16.27
CA ALA A 11 -11.25 30.11 -16.85
C ALA A 11 -10.02 29.60 -16.07
N LYS A 12 -9.01 30.43 -15.80
CA LYS A 12 -7.85 30.03 -14.97
C LYS A 12 -8.24 29.57 -13.57
N ARG A 13 -9.23 30.20 -12.93
CA ARG A 13 -9.76 29.77 -11.62
C ARG A 13 -10.51 28.43 -11.68
N LEU A 14 -11.23 28.15 -12.77
CA LEU A 14 -11.82 26.83 -12.97
C LEU A 14 -10.72 25.77 -13.18
N TRP A 15 -9.77 26.00 -14.07
CA TRP A 15 -8.69 25.05 -14.39
C TRP A 15 -7.81 24.71 -13.18
N THR A 16 -7.45 25.68 -12.33
CA THR A 16 -6.69 25.40 -11.10
C THR A 16 -7.49 24.57 -10.10
N LYS A 17 -8.81 24.75 -10.04
CA LYS A 17 -9.69 23.95 -9.18
C LYS A 17 -9.81 22.49 -9.66
N PHE A 18 -9.83 22.26 -10.97
CA PHE A 18 -9.90 20.91 -11.54
C PHE A 18 -8.58 20.13 -11.41
N TYR A 19 -7.42 20.79 -11.43
CA TYR A 19 -6.12 20.13 -11.32
C TYR A 19 -5.66 19.87 -9.86
N THR A 20 -6.06 20.74 -8.92
CA THR A 20 -5.59 20.65 -7.51
C THR A 20 -6.32 19.58 -6.68
N VAL A 21 -7.60 19.32 -6.97
CA VAL A 21 -8.43 18.33 -6.26
C VAL A 21 -7.94 16.88 -6.46
N PRO A 22 -7.67 16.39 -7.70
CA PRO A 22 -7.14 15.04 -7.86
C PRO A 22 -5.74 14.91 -7.25
N HIS A 23 -4.88 15.93 -7.40
CA HIS A 23 -3.51 15.90 -6.88
C HIS A 23 -3.46 15.76 -5.35
N ALA A 24 -4.36 16.45 -4.63
CA ALA A 24 -4.45 16.34 -3.17
C ALA A 24 -4.96 14.96 -2.72
N ALA A 25 -5.90 14.36 -3.47
CA ALA A 25 -6.39 13.01 -3.19
C ALA A 25 -5.29 11.95 -3.41
N PHE A 26 -4.48 12.10 -4.46
CA PHE A 26 -3.32 11.24 -4.70
C PHE A 26 -2.27 11.35 -3.60
N MET A 27 -1.91 12.55 -3.13
CA MET A 27 -0.95 12.70 -2.02
C MET A 27 -1.47 12.12 -0.69
N ALA A 28 -2.78 12.22 -0.43
CA ALA A 28 -3.37 11.61 0.76
C ALA A 28 -3.38 10.07 0.69
N PHE A 29 -3.49 9.51 -0.52
CA PHE A 29 -3.37 8.08 -0.76
C PHE A 29 -1.92 7.60 -0.63
N ASP A 30 -0.97 8.33 -1.23
CA ASP A 30 0.46 8.05 -1.16
C ASP A 30 0.95 8.00 0.29
N LYS A 31 0.55 8.98 1.11
CA LYS A 31 0.85 9.00 2.55
C LYS A 31 0.29 7.80 3.33
N LYS A 32 -0.86 7.24 2.91
CA LYS A 32 -1.41 6.02 3.52
C LYS A 32 -0.63 4.77 3.12
N ILE A 33 -0.22 4.71 1.85
CA ILE A 33 0.62 3.63 1.33
C ILE A 33 2.01 3.67 1.98
N ASP A 34 2.64 4.83 2.09
CA ASP A 34 3.93 5.01 2.78
C ASP A 34 3.89 4.55 4.24
N GLY A 35 2.81 4.87 4.96
CA GLY A 35 2.61 4.39 6.33
C GLY A 35 2.50 2.86 6.40
N GLY A 36 1.83 2.25 5.42
CA GLY A 36 1.76 0.80 5.26
C GLY A 36 3.13 0.19 4.97
N ILE A 37 3.85 0.71 3.97
CA ILE A 37 5.18 0.22 3.56
C ILE A 37 6.18 0.35 4.71
N SER A 38 6.22 1.51 5.39
CA SER A 38 7.06 1.74 6.57
C SER A 38 6.74 0.76 7.71
N PHE A 39 5.46 0.50 7.98
CA PHE A 39 5.05 -0.49 8.96
C PHE A 39 5.49 -1.91 8.56
N PHE A 40 5.39 -2.27 7.28
CA PHE A 40 5.83 -3.57 6.76
C PHE A 40 7.35 -3.74 6.82
N LEU A 41 8.13 -2.73 6.42
CA LEU A 41 9.59 -2.73 6.50
C LEU A 41 10.07 -2.80 7.95
N LYS A 42 9.49 -1.99 8.85
CA LYS A 42 9.85 -1.98 10.27
C LYS A 42 9.61 -3.34 10.95
N HIS A 43 8.60 -4.09 10.51
CA HIS A 43 8.29 -5.40 11.08
C HIS A 43 8.79 -6.58 10.24
N TYR A 44 9.43 -6.35 9.08
CA TYR A 44 9.85 -7.39 8.11
C TYR A 44 8.77 -8.46 7.83
N GLY A 45 7.48 -8.09 7.85
CA GLY A 45 6.37 -9.03 7.74
C GLY A 45 6.21 -10.02 8.92
N LYS A 46 6.94 -9.84 10.02
CA LYS A 46 6.91 -10.64 11.26
C LYS A 46 6.15 -9.92 12.39
N SER A 47 4.95 -9.39 12.10
CA SER A 47 4.13 -8.78 13.14
C SER A 47 3.70 -9.81 14.21
N LYS A 48 3.37 -9.37 15.43
CA LYS A 48 2.87 -10.25 16.50
C LYS A 48 1.62 -11.04 16.06
N PHE A 49 0.78 -10.42 15.22
CA PHE A 49 -0.36 -11.07 14.59
C PHE A 49 0.09 -12.21 13.66
N MET A 50 1.03 -11.94 12.75
CA MET A 50 1.56 -12.95 11.82
C MET A 50 2.21 -14.11 12.55
N ILE A 51 2.99 -13.84 13.60
CA ILE A 51 3.66 -14.87 14.39
C ILE A 51 2.63 -15.74 15.11
N SER A 52 1.64 -15.14 15.76
CA SER A 52 0.61 -15.91 16.48
C SER A 52 -0.28 -16.74 15.54
N MET A 53 -0.65 -16.20 14.39
CA MET A 53 -1.40 -16.94 13.36
C MET A 53 -0.55 -18.04 12.71
N SER A 54 0.74 -17.82 12.47
CA SER A 54 1.65 -18.85 11.96
C SER A 54 1.75 -20.03 12.93
N LYS A 55 1.87 -19.76 14.23
CA LYS A 55 1.87 -20.81 15.27
C LYS A 55 0.54 -21.55 15.32
N ARG A 56 -0.59 -20.82 15.21
CA ARG A 56 -1.91 -21.44 15.16
C ARG A 56 -2.11 -22.29 13.90
N ALA A 57 -1.59 -21.86 12.75
CA ALA A 57 -1.62 -22.63 11.51
C ALA A 57 -0.81 -23.93 11.63
N GLN A 58 0.35 -23.89 12.31
CA GLN A 58 1.16 -25.09 12.56
C GLN A 58 0.47 -26.09 13.48
N VAL A 59 -0.23 -25.62 14.52
CA VAL A 59 -0.88 -26.51 15.50
C VAL A 59 -2.24 -27.03 15.01
N LEU A 60 -3.05 -26.18 14.39
CA LEU A 60 -4.44 -26.50 14.01
C LEU A 60 -4.56 -26.96 12.55
N GLY A 61 -3.61 -26.62 11.69
CA GLY A 61 -3.74 -26.73 10.24
C GLY A 61 -4.54 -25.57 9.63
N ILE A 62 -4.39 -25.38 8.31
CA ILE A 62 -4.99 -24.28 7.55
C ILE A 62 -6.53 -24.36 7.57
N GLU A 63 -7.11 -25.54 7.39
CA GLU A 63 -8.56 -25.74 7.34
C GLU A 63 -9.25 -25.39 8.66
N LYS A 64 -8.75 -25.91 9.78
CA LYS A 64 -9.34 -25.63 11.10
C LYS A 64 -9.12 -24.16 11.52
N LEU A 65 -8.04 -23.54 11.05
CA LEU A 65 -7.79 -22.12 11.25
C LEU A 65 -8.79 -21.26 10.47
N TRP A 66 -9.07 -21.62 9.21
CA TRP A 66 -10.11 -21.00 8.38
C TRP A 66 -11.48 -21.10 9.05
N LEU A 67 -11.86 -22.30 9.51
CA LEU A 67 -13.15 -22.53 10.17
C LEU A 67 -13.31 -21.74 11.48
N LYS A 68 -12.22 -21.56 12.25
CA LYS A 68 -12.27 -20.77 13.50
C LYS A 68 -12.32 -19.27 13.27
N SER A 69 -11.58 -18.77 12.27
CA SER A 69 -11.48 -17.32 12.05
C SER A 69 -11.18 -17.00 10.58
N PRO A 70 -12.21 -17.01 9.71
CA PRO A 70 -12.02 -16.84 8.27
C PRO A 70 -11.52 -15.43 7.94
N LYS A 71 -12.05 -14.39 8.60
CA LYS A 71 -11.60 -13.00 8.38
C LYS A 71 -10.12 -12.82 8.74
N ALA A 72 -9.71 -13.29 9.92
CA ALA A 72 -8.31 -13.20 10.34
C ALA A 72 -7.40 -14.04 9.46
N PHE A 73 -7.88 -15.17 8.95
CA PHE A 73 -7.16 -15.99 7.98
C PHE A 73 -6.94 -15.24 6.66
N VAL A 74 -7.95 -14.58 6.09
CA VAL A 74 -7.77 -13.78 4.86
C VAL A 74 -6.71 -12.70 5.07
N TYR A 75 -6.76 -11.97 6.19
CA TYR A 75 -5.71 -10.99 6.49
C TYR A 75 -4.33 -11.66 6.61
N PHE A 76 -4.22 -12.73 7.40
CA PHE A 76 -2.97 -13.49 7.55
C PHE A 76 -2.40 -13.96 6.20
N PHE A 77 -3.27 -14.45 5.31
CA PHE A 77 -2.91 -14.90 3.98
C PHE A 77 -2.45 -13.75 3.07
N LEU A 78 -3.19 -12.62 3.04
CA LEU A 78 -2.80 -11.42 2.30
C LEU A 78 -1.47 -10.86 2.78
N PHE A 79 -1.24 -10.82 4.09
CA PHE A 79 0.05 -10.41 4.65
C PHE A 79 1.18 -11.37 4.24
N TYR A 80 0.91 -12.68 4.15
CA TYR A 80 1.88 -13.68 3.67
C TYR A 80 2.25 -13.44 2.20
N LEU A 81 1.25 -13.20 1.35
CA LEU A 81 1.46 -12.90 -0.08
C LEU A 81 2.27 -11.62 -0.28
N VAL A 82 1.89 -10.53 0.39
CA VAL A 82 2.62 -9.25 0.27
C VAL A 82 4.07 -9.43 0.73
N ARG A 83 4.30 -10.14 1.84
CA ARG A 83 5.65 -10.43 2.34
C ARG A 83 6.47 -11.21 1.31
N ASP A 84 5.91 -12.27 0.73
CA ASP A 84 6.62 -13.10 -0.24
C ASP A 84 6.87 -12.33 -1.55
N THR A 85 5.93 -11.50 -2.01
CA THR A 85 6.16 -10.58 -3.14
C THR A 85 7.31 -9.62 -2.87
N ILE A 86 7.37 -9.02 -1.67
CA ILE A 86 8.47 -8.11 -1.34
C ILE A 86 9.81 -8.86 -1.28
N LEU A 87 9.85 -10.01 -0.62
CA LEU A 87 11.09 -10.77 -0.42
C LEU A 87 11.61 -11.46 -1.67
N TYR A 88 10.74 -11.93 -2.56
CA TYR A 88 11.14 -12.74 -3.71
C TYR A 88 11.00 -12.03 -5.06
N ILE A 89 10.26 -10.92 -5.16
CA ILE A 89 10.18 -10.14 -6.40
C ILE A 89 10.91 -8.83 -6.23
N ILE A 90 10.53 -8.01 -5.24
CA ILE A 90 11.13 -6.67 -5.09
C ILE A 90 12.60 -6.77 -4.69
N LEU A 91 12.94 -7.64 -3.74
CA LEU A 91 14.32 -7.77 -3.25
C LEU A 91 15.29 -8.23 -4.36
N PRO A 92 15.01 -9.26 -5.18
CA PRO A 92 15.90 -9.61 -6.29
C PRO A 92 15.99 -8.54 -7.37
N ILE A 93 14.90 -7.83 -7.69
CA ILE A 93 14.94 -6.70 -8.63
C ILE A 93 15.85 -5.59 -8.10
N TYR A 94 15.74 -5.26 -6.81
CA TYR A 94 16.57 -4.26 -6.18
C TYR A 94 18.05 -4.65 -6.19
N PHE A 95 18.37 -5.90 -5.83
CA PHE A 95 19.76 -6.38 -5.87
C PHE A 95 20.30 -6.49 -7.30
N ALA A 96 19.50 -6.93 -8.28
CA ALA A 96 19.90 -6.99 -9.68
C ALA A 96 20.14 -5.60 -10.27
N GLY A 97 19.32 -4.60 -9.91
CA GLY A 97 19.55 -3.21 -10.30
C GLY A 97 20.74 -2.56 -9.58
N PHE A 98 21.03 -2.95 -8.33
CA PHE A 98 22.17 -2.41 -7.56
C PHE A 98 23.52 -3.07 -7.88
N LEU A 99 23.54 -4.36 -8.23
CA LEU A 99 24.75 -5.13 -8.61
C LEU A 99 24.97 -5.21 -10.13
N GLY A 100 24.02 -4.71 -10.93
CA GLY A 100 24.09 -4.69 -12.38
C GLY A 100 24.75 -3.44 -12.98
N ASP A 101 25.14 -2.48 -12.12
CA ASP A 101 26.03 -1.35 -12.40
C ASP A 101 27.42 -1.63 -11.78
#